data_AF-A0A371E6B3-F1
#
_entry.id   AF-A0A371E6B3-F1
#
_cell.length_a   1.000
_cell.length_b   1.000
_cell.length_c   1.000
_cell.angle_alpha   90.00
_cell.angle_beta   90.00
_cell.angle_gamma   90.00
#
_symmetry.space_group_name_H-M   'P 1'
#
loop_
_entity.id
_entity.type
_entity.pdbx_description
1 polymer ?
#
loop_
_entity_poly.entity_id
_entity_poly.type
_entity_poly.pdbx_seq_one_letter_code
_entity_poly.pdbx_strand_id
1 'polypeptide(L)' 'MAHGICEGLWMKIILDNLKVKYTSPIKLFYDNNSTISIAHNPIQHDKTKHIEIDRHFIKEKLNNGLVVTSHVPTRL' A
#
# COMPACT_ATOMS: atom_id res chain seq x y z
N MET A 1 4.44 -4.62 -1.23
CA MET A 1 3.51 -3.49 -0.98
C MET A 1 2.16 -3.67 -1.67
N ALA A 2 2.10 -3.95 -2.98
CA ALA A 2 0.83 -4.18 -3.68
C ALA A 2 -0.08 -5.21 -2.97
N HIS A 3 0.51 -6.32 -2.50
CA HIS A 3 -0.21 -7.34 -1.74
C HIS A 3 -0.84 -6.80 -0.44
N GLY A 4 -0.06 -6.12 0.43
CA GLY A 4 -0.59 -5.54 1.67
C GLY A 4 -1.67 -4.48 1.44
N ILE A 5 -1.60 -3.73 0.32
CA ILE A 5 -2.69 -2.83 -0.11
C ILE A 5 -3.95 -3.62 -0.48
N CYS A 6 -3.80 -4.73 -1.20
CA CYS A 6 -4.90 -5.60 -1.58
C CYS A 6 -5.58 -6.21 -0.35
N GLU A 7 -4.80 -6.73 0.60
CA GLU A 7 -5.32 -7.27 1.87
C GLU A 7 -6.05 -6.22 2.68
N GLY A 8 -5.51 -5.00 2.79
CA GLY A 8 -6.17 -3.90 3.47
C GLY A 8 -7.49 -3.48 2.80
N LEU A 9 -7.56 -3.51 1.47
CA LEU A 9 -8.79 -3.24 0.73
C LEU A 9 -9.83 -4.34 0.96
N TRP A 10 -9.39 -5.59 0.97
CA TRP A 10 -10.22 -6.75 1.33
C TRP A 10 -10.81 -6.61 2.73
N MET A 11 -10.01 -6.22 3.72
CA MET A 11 -10.50 -5.95 5.07
C MET A 11 -11.56 -4.85 5.09
N LYS A 12 -11.36 -3.76 4.33
CA LYS A 12 -12.36 -2.67 4.22
C LYS A 12 -13.68 -3.19 3.64
N ILE A 13 -13.64 -4.05 2.63
CA ILE A 13 -14.83 -4.68 2.05
C ILE A 13 -15.54 -5.57 3.08
N ILE A 14 -14.79 -6.40 3.82
CA ILE A 14 -15.37 -7.27 4.86
C ILE A 14 -16.04 -6.43 5.95
N LEU A 15 -15.38 -5.35 6.42
CA LEU A 15 -15.95 -4.43 7.41
C LEU A 15 -17.24 -3.76 6.91
N ASP A 16 -17.28 -3.34 5.65
CA ASP A 16 -18.48 -2.76 5.04
C ASP A 16 -19.66 -3.76 4.99
N ASN A 17 -19.37 -5.02 4.62
CA ASN A 17 -20.36 -6.10 4.66
C ASN A 17 -20.90 -6.35 6.07
N LEU A 18 -20.06 -6.20 7.09
CA LEU A 18 -20.44 -6.26 8.50
C LEU A 18 -21.12 -4.98 9.03
N LYS A 19 -21.41 -4.01 8.15
CA LYS A 19 -21.99 -2.69 8.49
C LYS A 19 -21.11 -1.84 9.42
N VAL A 20 -19.80 -2.13 9.48
CA VAL A 20 -18.82 -1.34 10.21
C VAL A 20 -18.23 -0.28 9.27
N LYS A 21 -18.55 0.99 9.53
CA LYS A 21 -18.01 2.10 8.73
C LYS A 21 -16.53 2.34 9.04
N TYR A 22 -15.67 2.00 8.08
CA TYR A 22 -14.25 2.38 8.12
C TYR A 22 -13.97 3.55 7.17
N THR A 23 -13.97 4.77 7.71
CA THR A 23 -13.79 6.03 6.96
C THR A 23 -12.34 6.48 6.87
N SER A 24 -11.46 5.91 7.68
CA SER A 24 -10.04 6.26 7.70
C SER A 24 -9.28 5.63 6.53
N PRO A 25 -8.14 6.22 6.12
CA PRO A 25 -7.24 5.58 5.18
C PRO A 25 -6.60 4.32 5.79
N ILE A 26 -6.36 3.30 4.96
CA ILE A 26 -5.71 2.06 5.36
C ILE A 26 -4.26 2.39 5.72
N LYS A 27 -3.87 2.18 6.97
CA LYS A 27 -2.49 2.44 7.42
C LYS A 27 -1.66 1.17 7.33
N LEU A 28 -0.65 1.18 6.47
CA LEU A 28 0.30 0.08 6.32
C LEU A 28 1.62 0.45 7.00
N PHE A 29 2.10 -0.46 7.83
CA PHE A 29 3.36 -0.31 8.55
C PHE A 29 4.43 -1.17 7.89
N TYR A 30 5.59 -0.59 7.60
CA TYR A 30 6.75 -1.29 7.07
C TYR A 30 7.96 -0.98 7.94
N ASP A 31 8.76 -2.00 8.20
CA ASP A 31 10.04 -1.88 8.90
C ASP A 31 11.18 -1.42 8.00
N ASN A 32 10.99 -1.57 6.69
CA ASN A 32 11.99 -1.25 5.70
C ASN A 32 11.70 0.08 4.98
N ASN A 33 12.50 1.10 5.28
CA ASN A 33 12.46 2.40 4.60
C ASN A 33 12.68 2.29 3.08
N SER A 34 13.45 1.31 2.59
CA SER A 34 13.66 1.17 1.14
C SER A 34 12.37 0.74 0.42
N THR A 35 11.54 -0.09 1.06
CA THR A 35 10.24 -0.50 0.51
C THR A 35 9.28 0.69 0.39
N ILE A 36 9.31 1.61 1.37
CA ILE A 36 8.53 2.85 1.33
C ILE A 36 9.07 3.77 0.22
N SER A 37 10.39 4.00 0.17
CA SER A 37 11.02 4.86 -0.83
C SER A 37 10.77 4.38 -2.27
N ILE A 38 10.86 3.07 -2.52
CA ILE A 38 10.61 2.48 -3.84
C ILE A 38 9.15 2.69 -4.26
N ALA A 39 8.20 2.65 -3.32
CA ALA A 39 6.80 2.89 -3.64
C ALA A 39 6.50 4.35 -4.02
N HIS A 40 7.18 5.31 -3.40
CA HIS A 40 7.00 6.74 -3.70
C HIS A 40 7.80 7.19 -4.94
N ASN A 41 9.01 6.67 -5.12
CA ASN A 41 9.87 6.96 -6.27
C ASN A 41 10.42 5.66 -6.87
N PRO A 42 9.64 4.95 -7.69
CA PRO A 42 10.04 3.68 -8.24
C PRO A 42 10.95 3.95 -9.42
N ILE A 43 12.26 3.98 -9.17
CA ILE A 43 13.32 3.97 -10.17
C ILE A 43 13.65 2.49 -10.43
N GLN A 44 13.00 1.88 -11.40
CA GLN A 44 13.40 0.58 -11.93
C GLN A 44 13.33 0.62 -13.46
N HIS A 45 14.42 0.22 -14.10
CA HIS A 45 14.58 0.16 -15.56
C HIS A 45 13.98 -1.14 -16.17
N ASP A 46 13.42 -2.02 -15.35
CA ASP A 46 12.94 -3.33 -15.77
C ASP A 46 11.47 -3.27 -16.24
N LYS A 47 11.26 -3.49 -17.55
CA LYS A 47 9.98 -3.32 -18.26
C LYS A 47 9.10 -4.57 -18.24
N THR A 48 9.09 -5.32 -17.15
CA THR A 48 8.16 -6.46 -17.03
C THR A 48 6.76 -5.94 -16.65
N LYS A 49 5.75 -6.25 -17.49
CA LYS A 49 4.39 -5.67 -17.41
C LYS A 49 3.76 -5.73 -16.01
N HIS A 50 3.99 -6.82 -15.26
CA HIS A 50 3.43 -6.99 -13.91
C HIS A 50 3.96 -5.93 -12.93
N ILE A 51 5.25 -5.58 -13.03
CA ILE A 51 5.89 -4.58 -12.16
C ILE A 51 5.31 -3.18 -12.44
N GLU A 52 5.07 -2.86 -13.71
CA GLU A 52 4.47 -1.58 -14.10
C GLU A 52 3.02 -1.43 -13.61
N ILE A 53 2.23 -2.50 -13.70
CA ILE A 53 0.84 -2.53 -13.21
C ILE A 53 0.81 -2.34 -11.69
N ASP A 54 1.61 -3.10 -10.94
CA ASP A 54 1.70 -2.97 -9.48
C ASP A 54 2.16 -1.57 -9.07
N ARG A 55 3.12 -0.99 -9.79
CA ARG A 55 3.61 0.37 -9.57
C ARG A 55 2.50 1.40 -9.73
N HIS A 56 1.75 1.34 -10.84
CA HIS A 56 0.64 2.25 -11.08
C HIS A 56 -0.44 2.09 -9.99
N PHE A 57 -0.78 0.85 -9.65
CA PHE A 57 -1.75 0.54 -8.61
C PHE A 57 -1.35 1.12 -7.24
N ILE A 58 -0.11 0.86 -6.79
CA ILE A 58 0.40 1.38 -5.50
C ILE A 58 0.36 2.91 -5.49
N LYS A 59 0.88 3.55 -6.55
CA LYS A 59 0.96 5.01 -6.64
C LYS A 59 -0.42 5.65 -6.62
N GLU A 60 -1.39 5.08 -7.35
CA GLU A 60 -2.77 5.55 -7.35
C GLU A 60 -3.40 5.49 -5.94
N LYS A 61 -3.23 4.37 -5.22
CA LYS A 61 -3.83 4.23 -3.88
C LYS A 61 -3.22 5.17 -2.85
N LEU A 62 -1.92 5.43 -2.94
CA LEU A 62 -1.24 6.42 -2.10
C LEU A 62 -1.68 7.84 -2.43
N ASN A 63 -1.72 8.21 -3.72
CA ASN A 63 -2.11 9.55 -4.17
C ASN A 63 -3.58 9.88 -3.87
N ASN A 64 -4.47 8.89 -3.98
CA ASN A 64 -5.88 9.06 -3.62
C ASN A 64 -6.09 9.13 -2.10
N GLY A 65 -5.03 8.99 -1.30
CA GLY A 65 -5.10 8.97 0.16
C GLY A 65 -5.87 7.77 0.70
N LEU A 66 -6.14 6.73 -0.11
CA LEU A 66 -6.83 5.53 0.36
C LEU A 66 -5.95 4.71 1.30
N VAL A 67 -4.64 4.75 1.02
CA VAL A 67 -3.60 4.07 1.80
C VAL A 67 -2.58 5.09 2.26
N VAL A 68 -2.14 4.96 3.51
CA VAL A 68 -1.02 5.71 4.07
C VAL A 68 0.03 4.73 4.57
N THR A 69 1.29 4.95 4.22
CA THR A 69 2.41 4.14 4.68
C THR A 69 3.10 4.82 5.86
N SER A 70 3.60 4.03 6.81
CA SER A 70 4.37 4.54 7.94
C SER A 70 5.52 3.59 8.25
N HIS A 71 6.70 4.17 8.49
CA HIS A 71 7.86 3.40 8.91
C HIS A 71 7.76 3.03 10.39
N VAL A 72 8.11 1.79 10.74
CA VAL A 72 8.24 1.33 12.13
C VAL A 72 9.65 0.78 12.33
N PRO A 73 10.48 1.38 13.18
CA PRO A 73 11.82 0.88 13.42
C PRO A 73 11.77 -0.50 14.12
N THR A 74 12.39 -1.51 13.52
CA THR A 74 12.61 -2.79 14.20
C THR A 74 13.65 -2.60 15.30
N ARG A 75 13.23 -2.81 16.56
CA ARG A 75 14.14 -2.91 17.69
C ARG A 75 14.56 -4.38 17.79
N LEU A 76 15.74 -4.70 17.24
CA LEU A 76 16.46 -5.92 17.60
C LEU A 76 17.23 -5.68 18.90
#